data_AF-K0E0U5-F1
#
_entry.id   AF-K0E0U5-F1
#
_cell.length_a   1.000
_cell.length_b   1.000
_cell.length_c   1.000
_cell.angle_alpha   90.00
_cell.angle_beta   90.00
_cell.angle_gamma   90.00
#
_symmetry.space_group_name_H-M   'P 1'
#
loop_
_entity.id
_entity.type
_entity.pdbx_description
1 polymer ?
#
loop_
_entity_poly.entity_id
_entity_poly.type
_entity_poly.pdbx_seq_one_letter_code
_entity_poly.pdbx_strand_id
1 'polypeptide(L)'
;MVVDQTFAMSGITSVKVSPIHNILLWFFAAVFILFGLSVCFVGSIASLLIGCFFILAGAACAWGARTQYALVLLSASGETKALISRNQDLVYNISNAVANAMIARG
;
A
#
# COMPACT_ATOMS: atom_id res chain seq x y z
N MET A 1 -19.46 10.12 23.87
CA MET A 1 -18.86 11.12 22.97
C MET A 1 -17.42 11.28 23.41
N VAL A 2 -16.45 10.70 22.70
CA VAL A 2 -15.04 10.80 23.09
C VAL A 2 -14.49 12.09 22.49
N VAL A 3 -14.13 13.02 23.37
CA VAL A 3 -13.41 14.26 23.07
C VAL A 3 -12.14 13.95 22.30
N ASP A 4 -11.90 14.66 21.20
CA ASP A 4 -10.63 14.68 20.46
C ASP A 4 -9.47 14.94 21.43
N GLN A 5 -8.82 13.87 21.89
CA GLN A 5 -7.65 13.99 22.75
C GLN A 5 -6.47 14.37 21.86
N THR A 6 -6.06 15.64 21.96
CA THR A 6 -4.80 16.10 21.37
C THR A 6 -3.66 15.50 22.18
N PHE A 7 -3.14 14.37 21.72
CA PHE A 7 -1.93 13.79 22.29
C PHE A 7 -0.77 14.74 22.03
N ALA A 8 -0.08 15.15 23.10
CA ALA A 8 1.15 15.92 22.98
C ALA A 8 2.18 15.10 22.19
N MET A 9 2.45 15.49 20.94
CA MET A 9 3.56 14.97 20.15
C MET A 9 4.87 15.41 20.80
N SER A 10 5.37 14.65 21.78
CA SER A 10 6.67 14.87 22.42
C SER A 10 7.65 13.82 21.93
N GLY A 11 8.79 14.25 21.39
CA GLY A 11 9.90 13.36 21.02
C GLY A 11 9.97 12.89 19.57
N ILE A 12 9.07 13.32 18.67
CA ILE A 12 9.21 13.03 17.23
C ILE A 12 10.39 13.82 16.67
N THR A 13 11.37 13.13 16.08
CA THR A 13 12.62 13.71 15.55
C THR A 13 12.69 13.70 14.03
N SER A 14 11.90 12.86 13.35
CA SER A 14 11.87 12.80 11.89
C SER A 14 10.57 12.18 11.38
N VAL A 15 10.18 12.57 10.16
CA VAL A 15 9.05 11.99 9.43
C VAL A 15 9.59 11.48 8.10
N LYS A 16 9.31 10.21 7.77
CA LYS A 16 9.67 9.61 6.49
C LYS A 16 8.45 9.01 5.81
N VAL A 17 8.37 9.17 4.49
CA VAL A 17 7.39 8.48 3.65
C VAL A 17 8.07 7.27 3.03
N SER A 18 7.54 6.08 3.30
CA SER A 18 8.06 4.82 2.75
C SER A 18 7.03 4.19 1.83
N PRO A 19 7.38 3.91 0.56
CA PRO A 19 6.51 3.14 -0.33
C PRO A 19 6.48 1.68 0.13
N ILE A 20 5.28 1.19 0.46
CA ILE A 20 5.03 -0.22 0.70
C ILE A 20 4.61 -0.85 -0.63
N HIS A 21 5.55 -1.58 -1.23
CA HIS A 21 5.26 -2.41 -2.39
C HIS A 21 4.92 -3.83 -1.95
N ASN A 22 3.68 -4.27 -2.24
CA ASN A 22 3.25 -5.64 -1.95
C ASN A 22 3.74 -6.58 -3.06
N ILE A 23 5.04 -6.84 -3.10
CA ILE A 23 5.71 -7.67 -4.13
C ILE A 23 5.10 -9.07 -4.21
N LEU A 24 4.68 -9.64 -3.07
CA LEU A 24 4.08 -10.96 -3.00
C LEU A 24 2.76 -11.03 -3.77
N LEU A 25 1.91 -10.00 -3.62
CA LEU A 25 0.58 -9.95 -4.24
C LEU A 25 0.68 -9.69 -5.74
N TRP A 26 1.70 -8.93 -6.16
CA TRP A 26 2.06 -8.76 -7.56
C TRP A 26 2.57 -10.06 -8.19
N PHE A 27 3.41 -10.82 -7.46
CA PHE A 27 3.89 -12.12 -7.90
C PHE A 27 2.75 -13.14 -8.05
N PHE A 28 1.82 -13.19 -7.09
CA PHE A 28 0.62 -14.03 -7.21
C PHE A 28 -0.25 -13.63 -8.40
N ALA A 29 -0.45 -12.34 -8.64
CA ALA A 29 -1.18 -11.86 -9.81
C ALA A 29 -0.52 -12.30 -11.12
N ALA A 30 0.80 -12.17 -11.22
CA ALA A 30 1.57 -12.59 -12.39
C ALA A 30 1.43 -14.09 -12.66
N VAL A 31 1.59 -14.93 -11.63
CA VAL A 31 1.47 -16.40 -11.75
C VAL A 31 0.06 -16.80 -12.19
N PHE A 32 -0.99 -16.19 -11.62
CA PHE A 32 -2.38 -16.49 -11.99
C PHE A 32 -2.68 -16.14 -13.45
N ILE A 33 -2.17 -15.00 -13.94
CA ILE A 33 -2.35 -14.60 -15.35
C ILE A 33 -1.61 -15.55 -16.28
N LEU A 34 -0.36 -15.90 -15.94
CA LEU A 34 0.46 -16.81 -16.75
C LEU A 34 -0.13 -18.22 -16.83
N PHE A 35 -0.67 -18.70 -15.71
CA PHE A 35 -1.37 -19.98 -15.63
C PHE A 35 -2.72 -19.97 -16.37
N GLY A 36 -3.49 -18.88 -16.25
CA GLY A 36 -4.73 -18.73 -17.02
C GLY A 36 -4.47 -18.68 -18.53
N LEU A 37 -3.38 -18.02 -18.94
CA LEU A 37 -2.98 -17.94 -20.34
C LEU A 37 -2.60 -19.31 -20.90
N SER A 38 -1.80 -20.10 -20.16
CA SER A 38 -1.37 -21.43 -20.62
C SER A 38 -2.54 -22.42 -20.74
N VAL A 39 -3.54 -22.34 -19.85
CA VAL A 39 -4.74 -23.18 -19.94
C VAL A 39 -5.63 -22.81 -21.14
N CYS A 40 -5.65 -21.56 -21.57
CA CYS A 40 -6.39 -21.15 -22.79
C CYS A 40 -5.85 -21.82 -24.07
N PHE A 41 -4.56 -22.19 -24.14
CA PHE A 41 -3.96 -22.82 -25.32
C PHE A 41 -4.32 -24.32 -25.49
N VAL A 42 -5.04 -24.92 -24.54
CA VAL A 42 -5.46 -26.33 -24.60
C VAL A 42 -6.58 -26.58 -25.64
N GLY A 43 -7.21 -25.52 -26.16
CA GLY A 43 -8.07 -25.59 -27.34
C GLY A 43 -9.51 -26.09 -27.12
N SER A 44 -9.93 -26.27 -25.86
CA SER A 44 -11.31 -26.65 -25.51
C SER A 44 -12.13 -25.45 -25.01
N ILE A 45 -13.44 -25.44 -25.25
CA ILE A 45 -14.34 -24.37 -24.77
C ILE A 45 -14.36 -24.29 -23.24
N ALA A 46 -14.30 -25.44 -22.56
CA ALA A 46 -14.22 -25.49 -21.10
C ALA A 46 -12.90 -24.88 -20.57
N SER A 47 -11.78 -25.13 -21.26
CA SER A 47 -10.48 -24.55 -20.88
C SER A 47 -10.42 -23.04 -21.13
N LEU A 48 -11.17 -22.53 -22.11
CA LEU A 48 -11.26 -21.10 -22.40
C LEU A 48 -12.01 -20.35 -21.28
N LEU A 49 -13.10 -20.93 -20.76
CA LEU A 49 -13.83 -20.40 -19.60
C LEU A 49 -12.98 -20.42 -18.32
N ILE A 50 -12.30 -21.53 -18.03
CA ILE A 50 -11.38 -21.62 -16.88
C ILE A 50 -10.23 -20.62 -17.01
N GLY A 51 -9.60 -20.52 -18.19
CA GLY A 51 -8.49 -19.61 -18.42
C GLY A 51 -8.91 -18.15 -18.25
N CYS A 52 -10.08 -17.79 -18.77
CA CYS A 52 -10.66 -16.45 -18.60
C CYS A 52 -10.92 -16.12 -17.12
N PHE A 53 -11.43 -17.09 -16.35
CA PHE A 53 -11.62 -16.92 -14.90
C PHE A 53 -10.30 -16.66 -14.17
N PHE A 54 -9.24 -17.42 -14.48
CA PHE A 54 -7.92 -17.24 -13.87
C PHE A 54 -7.28 -15.89 -14.25
N ILE A 55 -7.45 -15.44 -15.49
CA ILE A 55 -6.98 -14.13 -15.95
C ILE A 55 -7.71 -13.00 -15.20
N LEU A 56 -9.04 -13.10 -15.06
CA LEU A 56 -9.85 -12.15 -14.30
C LEU A 56 -9.46 -12.11 -12.82
N ALA A 57 -9.27 -13.28 -12.19
CA ALA A 57 -8.81 -13.38 -10.81
C ALA A 57 -7.40 -12.76 -10.64
N GLY A 58 -6.49 -13.03 -11.57
CA GLY A 58 -5.15 -12.43 -11.58
C GLY A 58 -5.19 -10.91 -11.75
N ALA A 59 -6.05 -10.38 -12.64
CA ALA A 59 -6.26 -8.95 -12.82
C ALA A 59 -6.85 -8.28 -11.58
N ALA A 60 -7.80 -8.92 -10.90
CA ALA A 60 -8.35 -8.44 -9.63
C ALA A 60 -7.28 -8.37 -8.52
N CYS A 61 -6.43 -9.39 -8.42
CA CYS A 61 -5.28 -9.39 -7.51
C CYS A 61 -4.28 -8.28 -7.85
N ALA A 62 -3.95 -8.07 -9.13
CA ALA A 62 -3.08 -6.98 -9.56
C ALA A 62 -3.65 -5.60 -9.17
N TRP A 63 -4.97 -5.44 -9.23
CA TRP A 63 -5.66 -4.23 -8.79
C TRP A 63 -5.58 -4.04 -7.27
N GLY A 64 -5.55 -5.13 -6.50
CA GLY A 64 -5.27 -5.13 -5.07
C GLY A 64 -3.83 -4.75 -4.72
N ALA A 65 -2.87 -5.17 -5.54
CA ALA A 65 -1.42 -5.00 -5.33
C ALA A 65 -0.90 -3.57 -5.51
N ARG A 66 -1.76 -2.58 -5.79
CA ARG A 66 -1.34 -1.17 -5.93
C ARG A 66 -0.54 -0.70 -4.72
N THR A 67 0.46 0.12 -5.01
CA THR A 67 1.37 0.71 -4.03
C THR A 67 0.60 1.43 -2.92
N GLN A 68 1.01 1.18 -1.69
CA GLN A 68 0.57 1.92 -0.52
C GLN A 68 1.74 2.77 -0.03
N TYR A 69 1.46 3.91 0.56
CA TYR A 69 2.45 4.82 1.13
C TYR A 69 2.25 4.83 2.64
N ALA A 70 3.29 4.52 3.37
CA ALA A 70 3.30 4.60 4.82
C ALA A 70 4.04 5.84 5.28
N LEU A 71 3.40 6.60 6.15
CA LEU A 71 4.03 7.65 6.93
C LEU A 71 4.60 7.02 8.21
N VAL A 72 5.91 7.12 8.38
CA VAL A 72 6.62 6.62 9.55
C VAL A 72 7.15 7.82 10.33
N LEU A 73 6.77 7.87 11.59
CA LEU A 73 7.28 8.84 12.56
C LEU A 73 8.45 8.19 13.30
N LEU A 74 9.59 8.86 13.31
CA LEU A 74 10.71 8.51 14.19
C LEU A 74 10.64 9.38 15.43
N SER A 75 10.77 8.74 16.58
CA SER A 75 10.90 9.39 17.88
C SER A 75 12.18 8.93 18.56
N ALA A 76 12.65 9.67 19.56
CA ALA A 76 13.73 9.25 20.46
C ALA A 76 13.45 7.88 21.13
N SER A 77 12.18 7.47 21.22
CA SER A 77 11.74 6.19 21.75
C SER A 77 11.60 5.06 20.72
N GLY A 78 11.81 5.33 19.42
CA GLY A 78 11.71 4.34 18.33
C GLY A 78 10.91 4.80 17.11
N GLU A 79 10.80 3.93 16.10
CA GLU A 79 10.02 4.17 14.88
C GLU A 79 8.58 3.66 15.04
N THR A 80 7.58 4.44 14.63
CA THR A 80 6.17 4.02 14.59
C THR A 80 5.55 4.35 13.24
N LYS A 81 4.83 3.37 12.66
CA LYS A 81 3.99 3.59 11.48
C LYS A 81 2.74 4.35 11.92
N ALA A 82 2.61 5.59 11.48
CA ALA A 82 1.53 6.47 11.91
C ALA A 82 0.33 6.45 10.97
N LEU A 83 0.57 6.32 9.67
CA LEU A 83 -0.48 6.32 8.66
C LEU A 83 -0.10 5.41 7.50
N ILE A 84 -1.06 4.66 6.96
CA ILE A 84 -0.90 3.94 5.70
C ILE A 84 -2.05 4.40 4.80
N SER A 85 -1.72 4.93 3.62
CA SER A 85 -2.72 5.36 2.64
C SER A 85 -2.31 5.00 1.22
N ARG A 86 -3.29 4.83 0.35
CA ARG A 86 -3.11 4.56 -1.07
C ARG A 86 -2.88 5.84 -1.89
N ASN A 87 -3.16 7.00 -1.29
CA ASN A 87 -3.04 8.30 -1.94
C ASN A 87 -1.68 8.93 -1.56
N GLN A 88 -0.77 9.01 -2.54
CA GLN A 88 0.56 9.57 -2.34
C GLN A 88 0.49 11.04 -1.91
N ASP A 89 -0.35 11.84 -2.56
CA ASP A 89 -0.48 13.28 -2.29
C ASP A 89 -0.97 13.52 -0.85
N LEU A 90 -1.92 12.70 -0.37
CA LEU A 90 -2.38 12.77 1.01
C LEU A 90 -1.23 12.52 2.00
N VAL A 91 -0.46 11.45 1.80
CA VAL A 91 0.66 11.11 2.70
C VAL A 91 1.73 12.20 2.66
N TYR A 92 2.02 12.75 1.48
CA TYR A 92 3.02 13.80 1.30
C TYR A 92 2.59 15.13 1.94
N ASN A 93 1.32 15.51 1.79
CA ASN A 93 0.76 16.70 2.42
C ASN A 93 0.80 16.59 3.94
N ILE A 94 0.46 15.42 4.50
CA ILE A 94 0.53 15.17 5.94
C ILE A 94 1.99 15.20 6.40
N SER A 95 2.93 14.57 5.68
CA SER A 95 4.34 14.61 6.07
C SER A 95 4.90 16.03 6.09
N ASN A 96 4.54 16.85 5.11
CA ASN A 96 4.96 18.25 5.06
C ASN A 96 4.33 19.07 6.19
N ALA A 97 3.05 18.86 6.50
CA ALA A 97 2.40 19.53 7.62
C ALA A 97 3.07 19.18 8.96
N VAL A 98 3.41 17.91 9.19
CA VAL A 98 4.10 17.46 10.40
C VAL A 98 5.54 18.01 10.43
N ALA A 99 6.26 18.01 9.31
CA ALA A 99 7.61 18.59 9.22
C ALA A 99 7.61 20.09 9.55
N ASN A 100 6.68 20.85 8.95
CA ASN A 100 6.53 22.27 9.25
C ASN A 100 6.15 22.53 10.71
N ALA A 101 5.30 21.69 11.30
CA ALA A 101 4.95 21.79 12.72
C ALA A 101 6.13 21.48 13.65
N MET A 102 7.04 20.58 13.28
CA MET A 102 8.28 20.33 14.02
C MET A 102 9.22 21.54 13.96
N ILE A 103 9.45 22.11 12.76
CA ILE A 103 10.29 23.30 12.58
C ILE A 103 9.72 24.50 13.36
N ALA A 104 8.39 24.70 13.33
CA ALA A 104 7.74 25.76 14.10
C ALA A 104 7.91 25.60 15.62
N ARG A 105 8.26 24.38 16.08
CA ARG A 105 8.51 24.05 17.48
C ARG A 105 9.99 24.06 17.87
N GLY A 106 10.92 24.03 16.92
CA GLY A 106 12.37 24.05 17.15
C GLY A 106 13.18 23.39 16.04
#